data_AF-A0A928CWR5-F1
#
_entry.id   AF-A0A928CWR5-F1
#
_cell.length_a   1.000
_cell.length_b   1.000
_cell.length_c   1.000
_cell.angle_alpha   90.00
_cell.angle_beta   90.00
_cell.angle_gamma   90.00
#
_symmetry.space_group_name_H-M   'P 1'
#
loop_
_entity.id
_entity.type
_entity.pdbx_description
1 polymer ?
#
loop_
_entity_poly.entity_id
_entity_poly.type
_entity_poly.pdbx_seq_one_letter_code
_entity_poly.pdbx_strand_id
1 'polypeptide(L)'
;MGETRFLTNREIYEQTVLKLVPSAKKRLWIATADIKDMYVEKPGLSKQMVPFLQILAELLQRGVAIRLIHAKEPGPAFRQDFDRFPGLWTGIERVLCPRVHFKCIIADGKRAYFGSANLTGAGMGAKGDTRRNFENGILTDDPAFVEPLSEQFDSVWRGEHCRKCGRRDYCTDCPLQ
;
A
#
# COMPACT_ATOMS: atom_id res chain seq x y z
N MET A 1 -3.00 -0.94 -26.03
CA MET A 1 -2.16 -0.05 -25.22
C MET A 1 -2.89 0.17 -23.91
N GLY A 2 -2.20 0.05 -22.78
CA GLY A 2 -2.80 0.33 -21.48
C GLY A 2 -3.10 1.83 -21.30
N GLU A 3 -4.00 2.16 -20.39
CA GLU A 3 -4.28 3.52 -19.94
C GLU A 3 -3.25 3.92 -18.87
N THR A 4 -2.65 5.11 -19.04
CA THR A 4 -1.72 5.70 -18.07
C THR A 4 -2.19 7.11 -17.73
N ARG A 5 -2.33 7.40 -16.44
CA ARG A 5 -2.86 8.66 -15.93
C ARG A 5 -1.94 9.26 -14.88
N PHE A 6 -1.61 10.53 -15.04
CA PHE A 6 -1.00 11.33 -13.99
C PHE A 6 -2.07 11.73 -12.98
N LEU A 7 -1.79 11.57 -11.69
CA LEU A 7 -2.69 11.88 -10.59
C LEU A 7 -2.01 12.85 -9.63
N THR A 8 -2.81 13.74 -9.05
CA THR A 8 -2.35 14.67 -8.01
C THR A 8 -3.26 14.66 -6.80
N ASN A 9 -2.66 14.77 -5.61
CA ASN A 9 -3.37 15.11 -4.37
C ASN A 9 -4.61 14.23 -4.11
N ARG A 10 -5.81 14.83 -4.13
CA ARG A 10 -7.09 14.15 -3.89
C ARG A 10 -7.39 13.06 -4.93
N GLU A 11 -6.92 13.22 -6.16
CA GLU A 11 -7.12 12.21 -7.21
C GLU A 11 -6.43 10.89 -6.85
N ILE A 12 -5.32 10.93 -6.11
CA ILE A 12 -4.62 9.74 -5.62
C ILE A 12 -5.55 8.94 -4.72
N TYR A 13 -6.22 9.59 -3.77
CA TYR A 13 -7.18 8.95 -2.87
C TYR A 13 -8.32 8.33 -3.67
N GLU A 14 -8.93 9.10 -4.56
CA GLU A 14 -10.12 8.67 -5.30
C GLU A 14 -9.85 7.53 -6.28
N GLN A 15 -8.73 7.58 -7.01
CA GLN A 15 -8.43 6.56 -8.01
C GLN A 15 -7.69 5.36 -7.40
N THR A 16 -6.89 5.56 -6.35
CA THR A 16 -6.07 4.49 -5.77
C THR A 16 -6.77 3.84 -4.58
N VAL A 17 -7.11 4.62 -3.56
CA VAL A 17 -7.66 4.09 -2.31
C VAL A 17 -9.10 3.64 -2.48
N LEU A 18 -9.92 4.41 -3.20
CA LEU A 18 -11.35 4.11 -3.37
C LEU A 18 -11.65 3.20 -4.57
N LYS A 19 -10.79 3.15 -5.59
CA LYS A 19 -11.03 2.34 -6.81
C LYS A 19 -10.04 1.20 -6.98
N LEU A 20 -8.73 1.48 -7.05
CA LEU A 20 -7.72 0.44 -7.30
C LEU A 20 -7.72 -0.64 -6.21
N VAL A 21 -7.57 -0.25 -4.94
CA VAL A 21 -7.45 -1.20 -3.82
C VAL A 21 -8.67 -2.13 -3.71
N PRO A 22 -9.93 -1.63 -3.66
CA PRO A 22 -11.10 -2.50 -3.51
C PRO A 22 -11.35 -3.40 -4.73
N SER A 23 -10.79 -3.05 -5.90
CA SER A 23 -10.95 -3.79 -7.15
C SER A 23 -10.12 -5.07 -7.23
N ALA A 24 -9.07 -5.22 -6.41
CA ALA A 24 -8.19 -6.39 -6.42
C ALA A 24 -8.97 -7.70 -6.19
N LYS A 25 -8.65 -8.73 -6.97
CA LYS A 25 -9.36 -10.02 -6.97
C LYS A 25 -8.53 -11.22 -6.53
N LYS A 26 -7.21 -11.15 -6.72
CA LYS A 26 -6.27 -12.25 -6.44
C LYS A 26 -5.16 -11.81 -5.51
N ARG A 27 -4.56 -10.65 -5.77
CA ARG A 27 -3.42 -10.16 -4.98
C ARG A 27 -3.37 -8.63 -4.93
N LEU A 28 -2.87 -8.11 -3.82
CA LEU A 28 -2.60 -6.70 -3.60
C LEU A 28 -1.21 -6.54 -2.97
N TRP A 29 -0.30 -5.85 -3.65
CA TRP A 29 1.03 -5.56 -3.13
C TRP A 29 1.15 -4.08 -2.83
N ILE A 30 1.64 -3.75 -1.63
CA ILE A 30 1.72 -2.38 -1.13
C ILE A 30 3.14 -2.14 -0.64
N ALA A 31 3.80 -1.10 -1.13
CA ALA A 31 5.05 -0.61 -0.56
C ALA A 31 4.90 0.84 -0.15
N THR A 32 5.45 1.21 1.02
CA THR A 32 5.44 2.59 1.51
C THR A 32 6.58 2.82 2.49
N ALA A 33 7.05 4.07 2.62
CA ALA A 33 8.09 4.40 3.62
C ALA A 33 7.49 4.77 4.98
N ASP A 34 6.28 5.34 4.99
CA ASP A 34 5.52 5.64 6.20
C ASP A 34 4.11 5.08 6.06
N ILE A 35 3.56 4.58 7.17
CA ILE A 35 2.20 4.03 7.20
C ILE A 35 1.47 4.54 8.44
N LYS A 36 0.27 5.06 8.21
CA LYS A 36 -0.68 5.48 9.24
C LYS A 36 -2.06 5.12 8.74
N ASP A 37 -2.92 4.66 9.63
CA ASP A 37 -4.26 4.32 9.21
C ASP A 37 -4.98 5.59 8.78
N MET A 38 -5.88 5.44 7.82
CA MET A 38 -6.69 6.52 7.32
C MET A 38 -8.14 6.05 7.26
N TYR A 39 -9.05 6.93 7.61
CA TYR A 39 -10.47 6.65 7.46
C TYR A 39 -10.86 6.99 6.03
N VAL A 40 -11.51 6.04 5.35
CA VAL A 40 -11.86 6.09 3.93
C VAL A 40 -13.35 5.93 3.75
N GLU A 41 -13.88 6.51 2.69
CA GLU A 41 -15.28 6.36 2.29
C GLU A 41 -15.51 4.89 1.89
N LYS A 42 -16.49 4.23 2.51
CA LYS A 42 -16.80 2.84 2.17
C LYS A 42 -17.47 2.76 0.79
N PRO A 43 -16.92 2.01 -0.18
CA PRO A 43 -17.55 1.84 -1.49
C PRO A 43 -18.98 1.28 -1.34
N GLY A 44 -19.96 1.93 -1.95
CA GLY A 44 -21.37 1.49 -1.95
C GLY A 44 -22.21 1.89 -0.73
N LEU A 45 -21.63 2.51 0.30
CA LEU A 45 -22.36 3.06 1.44
C LEU A 45 -22.08 4.56 1.58
N SER A 46 -22.99 5.38 1.08
CA SER A 46 -22.82 6.84 1.14
C SER A 46 -22.69 7.31 2.60
N LYS A 47 -21.64 8.09 2.90
CA LYS A 47 -21.37 8.78 4.18
C LYS A 47 -20.78 7.96 5.33
N GLN A 48 -20.52 6.66 5.18
CA GLN A 48 -19.79 5.92 6.20
C GLN A 48 -18.28 5.94 5.94
N MET A 49 -17.54 6.46 6.92
CA MET A 49 -16.08 6.39 6.94
C MET A 49 -15.64 5.16 7.74
N VAL A 50 -14.77 4.35 7.15
CA VAL A 50 -14.22 3.14 7.79
C VAL A 50 -12.69 3.19 7.81
N PRO A 51 -12.03 2.54 8.77
CA PRO A 51 -10.57 2.34 8.72
C PRO A 51 -10.15 1.71 7.38
N PHE A 52 -9.05 2.16 6.78
CA PHE A 52 -8.51 1.52 5.56
C PHE A 52 -8.15 0.06 5.83
N LEU A 53 -7.74 -0.25 7.05
CA LEU A 53 -7.53 -1.61 7.54
C LEU A 53 -8.77 -2.50 7.42
N GLN A 54 -9.97 -1.94 7.54
CA GLN A 54 -11.21 -2.69 7.28
C GLN A 54 -11.31 -3.14 5.82
N ILE A 55 -10.92 -2.27 4.87
CA ILE A 55 -10.93 -2.61 3.44
C ILE A 55 -9.95 -3.75 3.15
N LEU A 56 -8.78 -3.75 3.79
CA LEU A 56 -7.81 -4.85 3.69
C LEU A 56 -8.38 -6.14 4.30
N ALA A 57 -9.07 -6.06 5.44
CA ALA A 57 -9.70 -7.22 6.07
C ALA A 57 -10.79 -7.83 5.18
N GLU A 58 -11.62 -7.00 4.55
CA GLU A 58 -12.64 -7.44 3.59
C GLU A 58 -12.01 -8.03 2.31
N LEU A 59 -10.82 -7.58 1.89
CA LEU A 59 -10.07 -8.21 0.79
C LEU A 59 -9.57 -9.60 1.16
N LEU A 60 -9.01 -9.78 2.36
CA LEU A 60 -8.58 -11.10 2.86
C LEU A 60 -9.76 -12.07 2.96
N GLN A 61 -10.91 -11.61 3.45
CA GLN A 61 -12.14 -12.42 3.50
C GLN A 61 -12.61 -12.88 2.12
N ARG A 62 -12.32 -12.09 1.07
CA ARG A 62 -12.58 -12.45 -0.33
C ARG A 62 -11.50 -13.35 -0.95
N GLY A 63 -10.48 -13.75 -0.18
CA GLY A 63 -9.38 -14.59 -0.65
C GLY A 63 -8.29 -13.85 -1.41
N VAL A 64 -8.22 -12.53 -1.30
CA VAL A 64 -7.13 -11.74 -1.92
C VAL A 64 -5.88 -11.84 -1.08
N ALA A 65 -4.75 -12.25 -1.66
CA ALA A 65 -3.47 -12.25 -0.98
C ALA A 65 -2.92 -10.83 -0.82
N ILE A 66 -2.42 -10.47 0.36
CA ILE A 66 -1.90 -9.12 0.62
C ILE A 66 -0.45 -9.18 1.08
N ARG A 67 0.41 -8.39 0.44
CA ARG A 67 1.81 -8.18 0.81
C ARG A 67 2.07 -6.71 1.11
N LEU A 68 2.74 -6.44 2.22
CA LEU A 68 3.11 -5.10 2.64
C LEU A 68 4.61 -4.99 2.86
N ILE A 69 5.27 -4.09 2.14
CA ILE A 69 6.63 -3.65 2.42
C ILE A 69 6.58 -2.27 3.10
N HIS A 70 7.19 -2.15 4.27
CA HIS A 70 7.29 -0.88 5.01
C HIS A 70 8.72 -0.60 5.49
N ALA A 71 9.05 0.66 5.75
CA ALA A 71 10.41 1.06 6.11
C ALA A 71 10.67 1.18 7.62
N LYS A 72 9.62 1.15 8.44
CA LYS A 72 9.68 1.27 9.89
C LYS A 72 8.42 0.71 10.54
N GLU A 73 8.51 0.44 11.84
CA GLU A 73 7.37 -0.01 12.63
C GLU A 73 6.24 1.04 12.63
N PRO A 74 4.97 0.64 12.39
CA PRO A 74 3.84 1.55 12.51
C PRO A 74 3.67 2.12 13.94
N GLY A 75 3.24 3.37 14.03
CA GLY A 75 3.00 4.03 15.32
C GLY A 75 1.87 3.38 16.14
N PRO A 76 1.75 3.69 17.45
CA PRO A 76 0.75 3.09 18.35
C PRO A 76 -0.69 3.18 17.84
N ALA A 77 -1.09 4.31 17.24
CA ALA A 77 -2.43 4.49 16.70
C ALA A 77 -2.76 3.51 15.57
N PHE A 78 -1.81 3.27 14.64
CA PHE A 78 -1.99 2.27 13.59
C PHE A 78 -2.14 0.88 14.19
N ARG A 79 -1.30 0.53 15.17
CA ARG A 79 -1.35 -0.79 15.83
C ARG A 79 -2.69 -1.03 16.53
N GLN A 80 -3.19 -0.03 17.25
CA GLN A 80 -4.53 -0.10 17.86
C GLN A 80 -5.64 -0.32 16.83
N ASP A 81 -5.59 0.38 15.70
CA ASP A 81 -6.57 0.16 14.63
C ASP A 81 -6.42 -1.22 13.96
N PHE A 82 -5.18 -1.71 13.81
CA PHE A 82 -4.86 -3.03 13.28
C PHE A 82 -5.35 -4.17 14.18
N ASP A 83 -5.24 -4.01 15.50
CA ASP A 83 -5.68 -4.99 16.49
C ASP A 83 -7.21 -5.19 16.51
N ARG A 84 -7.97 -4.23 15.96
CA ARG A 84 -9.43 -4.36 15.76
C ARG A 84 -9.80 -5.36 14.67
N PHE A 85 -8.85 -5.78 13.84
CA PHE A 85 -9.07 -6.71 12.74
C PHE A 85 -8.13 -7.94 12.83
N PRO A 86 -8.42 -8.92 13.72
CA PRO A 86 -7.53 -10.06 13.96
C PRO A 86 -7.17 -10.87 12.71
N GLY A 87 -8.04 -10.89 11.69
CA GLY A 87 -7.75 -11.54 10.40
C GLY A 87 -6.54 -10.94 9.65
N LEU A 88 -6.18 -9.69 9.93
CA LEU A 88 -5.00 -9.06 9.33
C LEU A 88 -3.69 -9.62 9.89
N TRP A 89 -3.69 -10.12 11.12
CA TRP A 89 -2.47 -10.55 11.83
C TRP A 89 -1.78 -11.70 11.12
N THR A 90 -2.57 -12.64 10.60
CA THR A 90 -2.08 -13.81 9.87
C THR A 90 -2.29 -13.71 8.36
N GLY A 91 -3.21 -12.86 7.91
CA GLY A 91 -3.56 -12.75 6.50
C GLY A 91 -2.74 -11.76 5.69
N ILE A 92 -2.09 -10.78 6.32
CA ILE A 92 -1.14 -9.89 5.64
C ILE A 92 0.27 -10.40 5.84
N GLU A 93 0.95 -10.74 4.75
CA GLU A 93 2.39 -10.96 4.76
C GLU A 93 3.11 -9.60 4.81
N ARG A 94 4.13 -9.44 5.66
CA ARG A 94 4.83 -8.17 5.87
C ARG A 94 6.34 -8.32 5.73
N VAL A 95 6.96 -7.30 5.13
CA VAL A 95 8.42 -7.11 5.05
C VAL A 95 8.77 -5.72 5.58
N LEU A 96 9.60 -5.64 6.62
CA LEU A 96 10.23 -4.39 7.03
C LEU A 96 11.65 -4.28 6.45
N CYS A 97 11.86 -3.26 5.61
CA CYS A 97 13.18 -2.94 5.08
C CYS A 97 13.44 -1.42 5.18
N PRO A 98 14.39 -0.96 6.00
CA PRO A 98 14.63 0.47 6.23
C PRO A 98 15.17 1.21 4.99
N ARG A 99 15.56 0.49 3.94
CA ARG A 99 16.03 1.06 2.66
C ARG A 99 14.88 1.35 1.68
N VAL A 100 13.65 0.93 2.00
CA VAL A 100 12.50 1.12 1.12
C VAL A 100 12.02 2.57 1.22
N HIS A 101 12.07 3.26 0.08
CA HIS A 101 11.51 4.61 -0.03
C HIS A 101 10.57 4.78 -1.23
N PHE A 102 10.42 3.77 -2.07
CA PHE A 102 9.40 3.78 -3.13
C PHE A 102 8.02 3.57 -2.52
N LYS A 103 6.98 4.12 -3.17
CA LYS A 103 5.60 3.91 -2.78
C LYS A 103 4.81 3.41 -3.98
N CYS A 104 4.16 2.27 -3.81
CA CYS A 104 3.34 1.69 -4.85
C CYS A 104 2.23 0.83 -4.29
N ILE A 105 1.18 0.69 -5.09
CA ILE A 105 0.07 -0.24 -4.87
C ILE A 105 -0.17 -0.96 -6.18
N ILE A 106 -0.02 -2.28 -6.19
CA ILE A 106 -0.15 -3.13 -7.38
C ILE A 106 -1.30 -4.10 -7.14
N ALA A 107 -2.36 -3.98 -7.94
CA ALA A 107 -3.51 -4.88 -7.90
C ALA A 107 -3.39 -5.92 -9.01
N ASP A 108 -3.45 -7.20 -8.60
CA ASP A 108 -3.46 -8.38 -9.47
C ASP A 108 -2.25 -8.53 -10.41
N GLY A 109 -1.21 -7.70 -10.23
CA GLY A 109 -0.11 -7.55 -11.19
C GLY A 109 -0.56 -7.03 -12.56
N LYS A 110 -1.66 -6.27 -12.60
CA LYS A 110 -2.26 -5.74 -13.85
C LYS A 110 -2.45 -4.24 -13.82
N ARG A 111 -2.68 -3.65 -12.64
CA ARG A 111 -2.89 -2.22 -12.47
C ARG A 111 -2.04 -1.75 -11.31
N ALA A 112 -1.38 -0.61 -11.45
CA ALA A 112 -0.53 -0.09 -10.40
C ALA A 112 -0.64 1.42 -10.25
N TYR A 113 -0.61 1.87 -9.01
CA TYR A 113 -0.26 3.23 -8.63
C TYR A 113 1.19 3.23 -8.13
N PHE A 114 1.98 4.23 -8.53
CA PHE A 114 3.26 4.54 -7.92
C PHE A 114 3.53 6.05 -7.95
N GLY A 115 4.23 6.56 -6.93
CA GLY A 115 4.42 7.99 -6.80
C GLY A 115 5.05 8.40 -5.47
N SER A 116 4.83 9.66 -5.09
CA SER A 116 5.41 10.26 -3.89
C SER A 116 4.64 9.95 -2.60
N ALA A 117 3.34 9.63 -2.70
CA ALA A 117 2.45 9.49 -1.56
C ALA A 117 2.76 8.27 -0.68
N ASN A 118 3.06 8.53 0.60
CA ASN A 118 3.03 7.48 1.62
C ASN A 118 1.59 7.08 1.96
N LEU A 119 1.40 5.83 2.40
CA LEU A 119 0.12 5.28 2.84
C LEU A 119 -0.34 5.88 4.18
N THR A 120 -0.71 7.15 4.13
CA THR A 120 -1.21 7.95 5.25
C THR A 120 -2.35 8.81 4.73
N GLY A 121 -3.24 9.27 5.61
CA GLY A 121 -4.35 10.13 5.17
C GLY A 121 -3.91 11.44 4.51
N ALA A 122 -2.80 12.04 4.95
CA ALA A 122 -2.27 13.27 4.36
C ALA A 122 -1.56 13.00 3.02
N GLY A 123 -0.77 11.92 2.93
CA GLY A 123 -0.04 11.54 1.71
C GLY A 123 -0.96 11.03 0.61
N MET A 124 -1.91 10.15 0.91
CA MET A 124 -2.81 9.62 -0.13
C MET A 124 -3.86 10.63 -0.61
N GLY A 125 -3.95 11.83 -0.01
CA GLY A 125 -4.94 12.85 -0.39
C GLY A 125 -6.33 12.69 0.27
N ALA A 126 -6.44 11.88 1.32
CA ALA A 126 -7.69 11.67 2.05
C ALA A 126 -8.08 12.86 2.96
N LYS A 127 -7.10 13.66 3.40
CA LYS A 127 -7.35 14.90 4.16
C LYS A 127 -7.80 16.03 3.23
N GLY A 128 -8.48 17.02 3.81
CA GLY A 128 -8.91 18.23 3.10
C GLY A 128 -7.74 19.08 2.60
N ASP A 129 -8.05 20.05 1.74
CA ASP A 129 -7.11 20.87 0.97
C ASP A 129 -5.99 21.51 1.78
N THR A 130 -6.30 21.94 3.00
CA THR A 130 -5.34 22.62 3.89
C THR A 130 -4.52 21.67 4.77
N ARG A 131 -4.78 20.35 4.69
CA ARG A 131 -4.19 19.33 5.58
C ARG A 131 -3.60 18.12 4.87
N ARG A 132 -3.84 17.97 3.56
CA ARG A 132 -3.16 16.96 2.74
C ARG A 132 -1.79 17.47 2.27
N ASN A 133 -0.93 16.52 1.92
CA ASN A 133 0.33 16.84 1.27
C ASN A 133 0.10 17.19 -0.21
N PHE A 134 1.07 17.87 -0.80
CA PHE A 134 1.19 17.98 -2.26
C PHE A 134 1.91 16.75 -2.79
N GLU A 135 1.19 15.90 -3.53
CA GLU A 135 1.67 14.58 -3.92
C GLU A 135 1.27 14.31 -5.37
N ASN A 136 2.09 13.53 -6.06
CA ASN A 136 1.81 13.10 -7.42
C ASN A 136 2.15 11.63 -7.62
N GLY A 137 1.67 11.08 -8.74
CA GLY A 137 2.02 9.75 -9.16
C GLY A 137 1.35 9.36 -10.47
N ILE A 138 1.59 8.13 -10.87
CA ILE A 138 1.03 7.53 -12.05
C ILE A 138 0.11 6.38 -11.62
N LEU A 139 -1.08 6.32 -12.20
CA LEU A 139 -1.93 5.13 -12.22
C LEU A 139 -1.93 4.57 -13.63
N THR A 140 -1.59 3.28 -13.77
CA THR A 140 -1.44 2.65 -15.08
C THR A 140 -1.85 1.19 -15.06
N ASP A 141 -2.30 0.69 -16.21
CA ASP A 141 -2.43 -0.74 -16.51
C ASP A 141 -1.54 -1.18 -17.70
N ASP A 142 -0.62 -0.30 -18.12
CA ASP A 142 0.35 -0.61 -19.16
C ASP A 142 1.43 -1.57 -18.60
N PRO A 143 1.58 -2.78 -19.19
CA PRO A 143 2.59 -3.74 -18.76
C PRO A 143 4.02 -3.18 -18.73
N ALA A 144 4.34 -2.21 -19.60
CA ALA A 144 5.65 -1.58 -19.64
C ALA A 144 6.03 -0.86 -18.33
N PHE A 145 5.04 -0.48 -17.51
CA PHE A 145 5.25 0.07 -16.18
C PHE A 145 4.94 -0.95 -15.08
N VAL A 146 3.90 -1.76 -15.23
CA VAL A 146 3.44 -2.69 -14.20
C VAL A 146 4.45 -3.81 -13.97
N GLU A 147 5.05 -4.37 -15.03
CA GLU A 147 5.99 -5.50 -14.91
C GLU A 147 7.29 -5.09 -14.20
N PRO A 148 8.00 -4.01 -14.59
CA PRO A 148 9.21 -3.58 -13.88
C PRO A 148 8.95 -3.16 -12.44
N LEU A 149 7.79 -2.52 -12.17
CA LEU A 149 7.40 -2.15 -10.82
C LEU A 149 7.12 -3.38 -9.95
N SER A 150 6.47 -4.41 -10.52
CA SER A 150 6.23 -5.69 -9.85
C SER A 150 7.54 -6.40 -9.53
N GLU A 151 8.50 -6.41 -10.46
CA GLU A 151 9.82 -6.99 -10.22
C GLU A 151 10.64 -6.19 -9.19
N GLN A 152 10.56 -4.85 -9.19
CA GLN A 152 11.20 -4.05 -8.14
C GLN A 152 10.60 -4.36 -6.76
N PHE A 153 9.29 -4.52 -6.66
CA PHE A 153 8.64 -4.95 -5.43
C PHE A 153 9.13 -6.34 -5.01
N ASP A 154 9.09 -7.31 -5.94
CA ASP A 154 9.42 -8.69 -5.65
C ASP A 154 10.90 -8.86 -5.29
N SER A 155 11.85 -8.26 -6.01
CA SER A 155 13.29 -8.31 -5.68
C SER A 155 13.59 -7.85 -4.24
N VAL A 156 12.90 -6.81 -3.77
CA VAL A 156 12.98 -6.37 -2.37
C VAL A 156 12.30 -7.38 -1.45
N TRP A 157 11.13 -7.90 -1.83
CA TRP A 157 10.37 -8.90 -1.05
C TRP A 157 11.16 -10.19 -0.80
N ARG A 158 11.79 -10.76 -1.85
CA ARG A 158 12.66 -11.96 -1.75
C ARG A 158 14.08 -11.62 -1.26
N GLY A 159 14.34 -10.36 -0.93
CA GLY A 159 15.55 -9.89 -0.25
C GLY A 159 16.82 -10.12 -1.03
N GLU A 160 16.76 -9.95 -2.35
CA GLU A 160 17.92 -10.09 -3.24
C GLU A 160 19.11 -9.22 -2.83
N HIS A 161 18.81 -8.11 -2.15
CA HIS A 161 19.80 -7.15 -1.70
C HIS A 161 20.22 -7.35 -0.22
N CYS A 162 19.64 -8.31 0.52
CA CYS A 162 19.81 -8.41 1.97
C CYS A 162 21.19 -8.92 2.39
N ARG A 163 21.76 -9.92 1.69
CA ARG A 163 23.01 -10.58 2.09
C ARG A 163 24.18 -9.63 2.35
N LYS A 164 24.24 -8.51 1.63
CA LYS A 164 25.34 -7.53 1.70
C LYS A 164 24.89 -6.15 2.21
N CYS A 165 23.66 -6.00 2.71
CA CYS A 165 23.13 -4.66 3.03
C CYS A 165 23.63 -4.07 4.35
N GLY A 166 24.08 -4.91 5.30
CA GLY A 166 24.55 -4.48 6.62
C GLY A 166 23.47 -3.83 7.52
N ARG A 167 22.18 -4.08 7.25
CA ARG A 167 21.04 -3.47 7.99
C ARG A 167 20.10 -4.48 8.62
N ARG A 168 20.54 -5.74 8.75
CA ARG A 168 19.71 -6.87 9.17
C ARG A 168 19.03 -6.63 10.53
N ASP A 169 19.75 -6.03 11.48
CA ASP A 169 19.27 -5.75 12.83
C ASP A 169 18.07 -4.78 12.88
N TYR A 170 17.78 -4.09 11.77
CA TYR A 170 16.67 -3.15 11.64
C TYR A 170 15.48 -3.73 10.86
N CYS A 171 15.55 -4.99 10.38
CA CYS A 171 14.54 -5.64 9.56
C CYS A 171 13.63 -6.57 10.39
N THR A 172 12.87 -6.02 11.34
CA THR A 172 12.11 -6.76 12.36
C THR A 172 10.97 -7.64 11.82
N ASP A 173 10.33 -7.23 10.74
CA ASP A 173 9.33 -8.05 10.02
C ASP A 173 9.97 -8.64 8.74
N CYS A 174 11.07 -9.38 8.78
CA CYS A 174 11.65 -9.98 7.57
C CYS A 174 11.48 -11.51 7.56
N PRO A 175 10.77 -12.09 6.57
CA PRO A 175 10.52 -13.54 6.52
C PRO A 175 11.76 -14.34 6.11
N LEU A 176 12.71 -13.68 5.46
CA LEU A 176 14.00 -14.27 5.13
C LEU A 176 14.81 -14.33 6.41
N GLN A 177 15.33 -15.49 6.79
CA GLN A 177 16.24 -15.67 7.93
C GLN A 177 17.70 -15.39 7.54
#